data_AF-A0AAC8ZP87-F1
#
_entry.id   AF-A0AAC8ZP87-F1
#
_cell.length_a   1.000
_cell.length_b   1.000
_cell.length_c   1.000
_cell.angle_alpha   90.00
_cell.angle_beta   90.00
_cell.angle_gamma   90.00
#
_symmetry.space_group_name_H-M   'P 1'
#
loop_
_entity.id
_entity.type
_entity.pdbx_description
1 polymer ?
#
loop_
_entity_poly.entity_id
_entity_poly.type
_entity_poly.pdbx_seq_one_letter_code
_entity_poly.pdbx_strand_id
1 'polypeptide(L)'
;MGYSRDSFYRFKKLYETGGEEALQEISKKKPNVKNRVPEHIEQAVIDLAIENPALGQLRASNELLQRGIIVSSSGVRSVWLRNGLETFKKRLKALEAKSAQDGILLTEEQLQALEKAKQEKEAHGEIETEHPLRAMEC
;
A
#
# COMPACT_ATOMS: atom_id res chain seq x y z
N MET A 1 30.76 -27.27 16.51
CA MET A 1 29.91 -26.75 15.42
C MET A 1 28.46 -27.06 15.79
N GLY A 2 27.68 -26.05 16.19
CA GLY A 2 26.41 -26.23 16.89
C GLY A 2 25.18 -26.41 16.00
N TYR A 3 25.15 -27.45 15.17
CA TYR A 3 23.95 -27.83 14.40
C TYR A 3 23.45 -29.21 14.84
N SER A 4 22.12 -29.41 14.84
CA SER A 4 21.54 -30.72 15.09
C SER A 4 21.84 -31.67 13.93
N ARG A 5 21.84 -32.98 14.22
CA ARG A 5 21.98 -34.02 13.20
C ARG A 5 20.91 -33.88 12.11
N ASP A 6 19.68 -33.55 12.49
CA ASP A 6 18.56 -33.36 11.56
C ASP A 6 18.83 -32.23 10.55
N SER A 7 19.28 -31.08 11.04
CA SER A 7 19.66 -29.94 10.19
C SER A 7 20.76 -30.33 9.21
N PHE A 8 21.78 -31.08 9.66
CA PHE A 8 22.85 -31.56 8.79
C PHE A 8 22.33 -32.41 7.62
N TYR A 9 21.51 -33.43 7.90
CA TYR A 9 20.98 -34.30 6.84
C TYR A 9 19.98 -33.58 5.93
N ARG A 10 19.25 -32.59 6.45
CA ARG A 10 18.37 -31.75 5.65
C ARG A 10 19.14 -30.90 4.64
N PHE A 11 20.21 -30.22 5.06
CA PHE A 11 21.06 -29.45 4.15
C PHE A 11 21.83 -30.34 3.18
N LYS A 12 22.31 -31.50 3.64
CA LYS A 12 22.95 -32.50 2.78
C LYS A 12 22.01 -32.95 1.65
N LYS A 13 20.76 -33.28 1.98
CA LYS A 13 19.76 -33.68 0.98
C LYS A 13 19.45 -32.56 -0.02
N LEU A 14 19.37 -31.31 0.43
CA LEU A 14 19.17 -30.15 -0.45
C LEU A 14 20.33 -29.97 -1.42
N TYR A 15 21.56 -30.08 -0.92
CA TYR A 15 22.78 -30.00 -1.72
C TYR A 15 22.88 -31.14 -2.74
N GLU A 16 22.58 -32.38 -2.34
CA GLU A 16 22.57 -33.53 -3.26
C GLU A 16 21.50 -33.40 -4.36
N THR A 17 20.39 -32.70 -4.09
CA THR A 17 19.28 -32.56 -5.05
C THR A 17 19.44 -31.36 -5.99
N GLY A 18 20.01 -30.24 -5.51
CA GLY A 18 20.07 -28.98 -6.28
C GLY A 18 21.36 -28.18 -6.10
N GLY A 19 22.44 -28.82 -5.66
CA GLY A 19 23.77 -28.23 -5.56
C GLY A 19 23.84 -27.05 -4.58
N GLU A 20 24.78 -26.14 -4.85
CA GLU A 20 24.99 -24.92 -4.06
C GLU A 20 23.80 -23.95 -4.16
N GLU A 21 23.10 -23.92 -5.30
CA GLU A 21 21.95 -23.03 -5.52
C GLU A 21 20.77 -23.37 -4.59
N ALA A 22 20.57 -24.66 -4.28
CA ALA A 22 19.52 -25.10 -3.36
C ALA A 22 19.80 -24.78 -1.88
N LEU A 23 21.04 -24.41 -1.53
CA LEU A 23 21.39 -23.92 -0.19
C LEU A 23 21.13 -22.43 -0.03
N GLN A 24 20.87 -21.69 -1.13
CA GLN A 24 20.46 -20.29 -1.03
C GLN A 24 19.15 -20.17 -0.26
N GLU A 25 19.02 -19.12 0.53
CA GLU A 25 17.86 -18.91 1.39
C GLU A 25 16.60 -18.72 0.53
N ILE A 26 15.78 -19.76 0.42
CA ILE A 26 14.47 -19.67 -0.24
C ILE A 26 13.60 -18.77 0.62
N SER A 27 13.46 -17.51 0.19
CA SER A 27 12.61 -16.53 0.85
C SER A 27 11.20 -17.10 1.08
N LYS A 28 10.81 -17.22 2.34
CA LYS A 28 9.46 -17.65 2.76
C LYS A 28 8.42 -16.56 2.54
N LYS A 29 8.79 -15.38 2.03
CA LYS A 29 7.88 -14.25 1.73
C LYS A 29 7.08 -14.48 0.44
N LYS A 30 6.53 -15.68 0.24
CA LYS A 30 5.63 -15.95 -0.89
C LYS A 30 4.19 -15.63 -0.45
N PRO A 31 3.46 -14.74 -1.15
CA PRO A 31 2.06 -14.49 -0.85
C PRO A 31 1.23 -15.78 -0.95
N ASN A 32 0.44 -16.08 0.08
CA ASN A 32 -0.46 -17.23 0.05
C ASN A 32 -1.78 -16.83 -0.63
N VAL A 33 -1.98 -17.31 -1.86
CA VAL A 33 -3.17 -17.01 -2.69
C VAL A 33 -4.46 -17.46 -2.02
N LYS A 34 -4.43 -18.52 -1.19
CA LYS A 34 -5.62 -19.02 -0.46
C LYS A 34 -6.15 -18.04 0.57
N ASN A 35 -5.30 -17.14 1.08
CA ASN A 35 -5.69 -16.10 2.03
C ASN A 35 -6.12 -14.81 1.33
N ARG A 36 -6.32 -14.85 0.00
CA ARG A 36 -6.76 -13.69 -0.76
C ARG A 36 -8.27 -13.52 -0.60
N VAL A 37 -8.67 -12.27 -0.46
CA VAL A 37 -10.08 -11.87 -0.50
C VAL A 37 -10.60 -12.19 -1.91
N PRO A 38 -11.85 -12.66 -2.06
CA PRO A 38 -12.40 -12.93 -3.39
C PRO A 38 -12.36 -11.69 -4.28
N GLU A 39 -12.23 -11.91 -5.59
CA GLU A 39 -11.93 -10.87 -6.56
C GLU A 39 -12.96 -9.73 -6.60
N HIS A 40 -14.26 -10.05 -6.49
CA HIS A 40 -15.33 -9.05 -6.46
C HIS A 40 -15.20 -8.06 -5.28
N ILE A 41 -14.74 -8.54 -4.13
CA ILE A 41 -14.51 -7.68 -2.96
C ILE A 41 -13.26 -6.83 -3.19
N GLU A 42 -12.21 -7.41 -3.77
CA GLU A 42 -10.98 -6.68 -4.07
C GLU A 42 -11.26 -5.52 -5.05
N GLN A 43 -12.04 -5.79 -6.09
CA GLN A 43 -12.50 -4.77 -7.05
C GLN A 43 -13.31 -3.67 -6.33
N ALA A 44 -14.31 -4.03 -5.52
CA ALA A 44 -15.10 -3.05 -4.78
C ALA A 44 -14.24 -2.16 -3.84
N VAL A 45 -13.20 -2.72 -3.22
CA VAL A 45 -12.26 -1.96 -2.38
C VAL A 45 -11.41 -0.99 -3.22
N ILE A 46 -11.00 -1.40 -4.41
CA ILE A 46 -10.23 -0.57 -5.35
C ILE A 46 -11.11 0.56 -5.90
N ASP A 47 -12.31 0.23 -6.36
CA ASP A 47 -13.26 1.19 -6.91
C ASP A 47 -13.61 2.26 -5.88
N LEU A 48 -13.93 1.85 -4.64
CA LEU A 48 -14.19 2.79 -3.56
C LEU A 48 -13.00 3.71 -3.26
N ALA A 49 -11.77 3.18 -3.35
CA ALA A 49 -10.56 3.96 -3.11
C ALA A 49 -10.27 4.98 -4.22
N ILE A 50 -10.76 4.72 -5.44
CA ILE A 50 -10.66 5.65 -6.57
C ILE A 50 -11.82 6.66 -6.53
N GLU A 51 -13.04 6.20 -6.25
CA GLU A 51 -14.22 7.07 -6.07
C GLU A 51 -13.95 8.14 -5.02
N ASN A 52 -13.53 7.70 -3.82
CA ASN A 52 -13.37 8.53 -2.64
C ASN A 52 -11.95 8.38 -2.06
N PRO A 53 -10.92 8.99 -2.68
CA PRO A 53 -9.53 8.84 -2.26
C PRO A 53 -9.28 9.37 -0.85
N ALA A 54 -10.12 10.28 -0.33
CA ALA A 54 -9.98 10.85 1.00
C ALA A 54 -10.31 9.87 2.14
N LEU A 55 -10.97 8.73 1.87
CA LEU A 55 -11.38 7.80 2.92
C LEU A 55 -10.18 7.11 3.57
N GLY A 56 -10.19 7.00 4.90
CA GLY A 56 -9.26 6.13 5.62
C GLY A 56 -9.71 4.67 5.60
N GLN A 57 -8.80 3.74 5.91
CA GLN A 57 -9.08 2.29 5.94
C GLN A 57 -10.33 1.89 6.75
N LEU A 58 -10.61 2.59 7.86
CA LEU A 58 -11.77 2.33 8.72
C LEU A 58 -13.08 2.85 8.10
N ARG A 59 -13.04 4.02 7.46
CA ARG A 59 -14.23 4.59 6.81
C ARG A 59 -14.57 3.77 5.56
N ALA A 60 -13.56 3.39 4.78
CA ALA A 60 -13.73 2.51 3.63
C ALA A 60 -14.35 1.16 4.03
N SER A 61 -13.90 0.52 5.12
CA SER A 61 -14.53 -0.72 5.59
C SER A 61 -15.99 -0.54 6.00
N ASN A 62 -16.34 0.59 6.64
CA ASN A 62 -17.71 0.86 7.05
C ASN A 62 -18.62 1.12 5.85
N GLU A 63 -18.13 1.83 4.83
CA GLU A 63 -18.89 2.08 3.60
C GLU A 63 -19.11 0.80 2.81
N LEU A 64 -18.10 -0.07 2.73
CA LEU A 64 -18.25 -1.41 2.15
C LEU A 64 -19.26 -2.26 2.92
N LEU A 65 -19.27 -2.17 4.25
CA LEU A 65 -20.25 -2.86 5.08
C LEU A 65 -21.68 -2.37 4.79
N GLN A 66 -21.88 -1.06 4.57
CA GLN A 66 -23.17 -0.51 4.13
C GLN A 66 -23.57 -1.01 2.74
N ARG A 67 -22.60 -1.25 1.84
CA ARG A 67 -22.80 -1.90 0.53
C ARG A 67 -22.97 -3.43 0.63
N GLY A 68 -23.00 -4.01 1.83
CA GLY A 68 -23.17 -5.46 2.07
C GLY A 68 -21.89 -6.29 1.97
N ILE A 69 -20.73 -5.64 1.83
CA ILE A 69 -19.42 -6.27 1.66
C ILE A 69 -18.67 -6.27 2.99
N ILE A 70 -18.48 -7.45 3.57
CA ILE A 70 -17.84 -7.59 4.89
C ILE A 70 -16.32 -7.69 4.72
N VAL A 71 -15.61 -6.60 5.01
CA VAL A 71 -14.14 -6.55 5.01
C VAL A 71 -13.64 -5.77 6.20
N SER A 72 -12.62 -6.28 6.89
CA SER A 72 -11.97 -5.56 7.98
C SER A 72 -11.11 -4.41 7.46
N SER A 73 -10.92 -3.37 8.27
CA SER A 73 -10.02 -2.25 7.94
C SER A 73 -8.59 -2.70 7.59
N SER A 74 -8.09 -3.76 8.25
CA SER A 74 -6.81 -4.40 7.94
C SER A 74 -6.81 -5.12 6.57
N GLY A 75 -7.94 -5.77 6.22
CA GLY A 75 -8.17 -6.35 4.90
C GLY A 75 -8.12 -5.29 3.81
N VAL A 76 -8.81 -4.15 4.00
CA VAL A 76 -8.78 -3.00 3.09
C VAL A 76 -7.33 -2.51 2.88
N ARG A 77 -6.57 -2.31 3.96
CA ARG A 77 -5.16 -1.91 3.87
C ARG A 77 -4.30 -2.92 3.11
N SER A 78 -4.54 -4.21 3.33
CA SER A 78 -3.79 -5.28 2.64
C SER A 78 -4.06 -5.28 1.14
N VAL A 79 -5.30 -5.00 0.73
CA VAL A 79 -5.66 -4.82 -0.69
C VAL A 79 -4.98 -3.58 -1.26
N TRP A 80 -5.01 -2.45 -0.56
CA TRP A 80 -4.36 -1.21 -1.02
C TRP A 80 -2.85 -1.37 -1.20
N LEU A 81 -2.17 -2.03 -0.27
CA LEU A 81 -0.72 -2.26 -0.37
C LEU A 81 -0.33 -3.09 -1.59
N ARG A 82 -1.18 -4.06 -1.98
CA ARG A 82 -0.93 -4.92 -3.14
C ARG A 82 -1.20 -4.19 -4.46
N ASN A 83 -2.17 -3.28 -4.46
CA ASN A 83 -2.58 -2.52 -5.64
C ASN A 83 -1.92 -1.13 -5.73
N GLY A 84 -0.98 -0.81 -4.84
CA GLY A 84 -0.27 0.47 -4.83
C GLY A 84 -1.16 1.67 -4.51
N LEU A 85 -2.17 1.49 -3.68
CA LEU A 85 -3.14 2.52 -3.26
C LEU A 85 -2.97 2.90 -1.78
N GLU A 86 -1.80 2.66 -1.20
CA GLU A 86 -1.61 2.75 0.25
C GLU A 86 -1.56 4.18 0.79
N THR A 87 -1.23 5.15 -0.06
CA THR A 87 -1.22 6.57 0.30
C THR A 87 -2.27 7.36 -0.46
N PHE A 88 -2.70 8.48 0.12
CA PHE A 88 -3.63 9.41 -0.52
C PHE A 88 -3.10 9.90 -1.89
N LYS A 89 -1.82 10.25 -1.96
CA LYS A 89 -1.16 10.67 -3.22
C LYS A 89 -1.25 9.61 -4.32
N LYS A 90 -1.08 8.33 -3.98
CA LYS A 90 -1.19 7.24 -4.95
C LYS A 90 -2.64 6.99 -5.39
N ARG A 91 -3.60 7.15 -4.48
CA ARG A 91 -5.03 7.08 -4.80
C ARG A 91 -5.47 8.22 -5.71
N LEU A 92 -4.99 9.44 -5.47
CA LEU A 92 -5.20 10.58 -6.38
C LEU A 92 -4.61 10.34 -7.76
N LYS A 93 -3.38 9.81 -7.84
CA LYS A 93 -2.77 9.46 -9.13
C LYS A 93 -3.57 8.38 -9.87
N ALA A 94 -4.12 7.40 -9.14
CA ALA A 94 -4.99 6.38 -9.73
C ALA A 94 -6.31 6.99 -10.25
N LEU A 95 -6.87 7.97 -9.53
CA LEU A 95 -8.03 8.73 -9.96
C LEU A 95 -7.74 9.57 -11.22
N GLU A 96 -6.62 10.28 -11.27
CA GLU A 96 -6.18 11.04 -12.46
C GLU A 96 -6.03 10.11 -13.68
N ALA A 97 -5.42 8.93 -13.50
CA ALA A 97 -5.26 7.95 -14.56
C ALA A 97 -6.61 7.39 -15.05
N LYS A 98 -7.54 7.11 -14.14
CA LYS A 98 -8.90 6.66 -14.49
C LYS A 98 -9.67 7.77 -15.22
N SER A 99 -9.58 9.01 -14.75
CA SER A 99 -10.20 10.18 -15.40
C SER A 99 -9.66 10.41 -16.82
N ALA A 100 -8.35 10.23 -17.04
CA ALA A 100 -7.74 10.33 -18.35
C ALA A 100 -8.17 9.22 -19.33
N GLN A 101 -8.51 8.02 -18.82
CA GLN A 101 -8.96 6.88 -19.63
C GLN A 101 -10.45 6.96 -19.97
N ASP A 102 -11.29 7.22 -18.96
CA ASP A 102 -12.75 7.20 -19.13
C ASP A 102 -13.30 8.52 -19.69
N GLY A 103 -12.56 9.63 -19.56
CA GLY A 103 -12.99 10.94 -20.05
C GLY A 103 -14.25 11.49 -19.37
N ILE A 104 -14.63 10.94 -18.20
CA ILE A 104 -15.86 11.28 -17.48
C ILE A 104 -15.60 12.39 -16.43
N LEU A 105 -16.63 13.25 -16.29
CA LEU A 105 -16.77 14.34 -15.33
C LEU A 105 -16.40 13.89 -13.91
N LEU A 106 -15.28 14.43 -13.40
CA LEU A 106 -14.91 14.33 -11.99
C LEU A 106 -16.06 14.86 -11.13
N THR A 107 -16.42 14.12 -10.07
CA THR A 107 -17.41 14.60 -9.11
C THR A 107 -16.84 15.79 -8.32
N GLU A 108 -17.72 16.64 -7.78
CA GLU A 108 -17.32 17.85 -7.04
C GLU A 108 -16.40 17.52 -5.85
N GLU A 109 -16.63 16.38 -5.19
CA GLU A 109 -15.79 15.88 -4.10
C GLU A 109 -14.37 15.49 -4.57
N GLN A 110 -14.24 14.98 -5.80
CA GLN A 110 -12.95 14.63 -6.41
C GLN A 110 -12.15 15.88 -6.81
N LEU A 111 -12.82 16.93 -7.31
CA LEU A 111 -12.20 18.22 -7.59
C LEU A 111 -11.67 18.88 -6.30
N GLN A 112 -12.47 18.89 -5.23
CA GLN A 112 -12.02 19.41 -3.93
C GLN A 112 -10.82 18.63 -3.37
N ALA A 113 -10.78 17.31 -3.57
CA ALA A 113 -9.64 16.49 -3.16
C ALA A 113 -8.36 16.84 -3.95
N LEU A 114 -8.48 17.11 -5.25
CA LEU A 114 -7.36 17.55 -6.10
C LEU A 114 -6.89 18.96 -5.74
N GLU A 115 -7.80 19.89 -5.46
CA GLU A 115 -7.47 21.25 -5.04
C GLU A 115 -6.74 21.28 -3.70
N LYS A 116 -7.23 20.54 -2.70
CA LYS A 116 -6.54 20.41 -1.40
C LYS A 116 -5.14 19.82 -1.55
N ALA A 117 -4.98 18.81 -2.40
CA ALA A 117 -3.68 18.22 -2.66
C ALA A 117 -2.72 19.17 -3.39
N LYS A 118 -3.22 20.12 -4.19
CA LYS A 118 -2.41 21.19 -4.78
C LYS A 118 -2.01 22.23 -3.73
N GLN A 119 -2.95 22.68 -2.90
CA GLN A 119 -2.69 23.64 -1.81
C GLN A 119 -1.68 23.11 -0.79
N GLU A 120 -1.74 21.83 -0.42
CA GLU A 120 -0.73 21.22 0.47
C GLU A 120 0.66 21.18 -0.16
N LYS A 121 0.77 20.96 -1.48
CA LYS A 121 2.06 21.01 -2.18
C LYS A 121 2.64 22.42 -2.21
N GLU A 122 1.79 23.42 -2.42
CA GLU A 122 2.18 24.84 -2.44
C GLU A 122 2.59 25.32 -1.02
N ALA A 123 1.87 24.93 0.02
CA ALA A 123 2.19 25.29 1.41
C ALA A 123 3.48 24.65 1.97
N HIS A 124 3.93 23.54 1.39
CA HIS A 124 5.20 22.90 1.75
C HIS A 124 6.41 23.46 0.97
N GLY A 125 6.19 24.33 -0.03
CA GLY A 125 7.23 25.09 -0.70
C GLY A 125 7.49 26.40 0.04
N GLU A 126 8.76 26.66 0.34
CA GLU A 126 9.28 27.92 0.91
C GLU A 126 8.97 28.18 2.38
N ILE A 127 9.74 27.52 3.25
CA ILE A 127 10.21 28.17 4.47
C ILE A 127 11.74 28.10 4.45
N GLU A 128 12.37 29.08 3.81
CA GLU A 128 13.78 29.42 4.04
C GLU A 128 13.90 30.01 5.47
N THR A 129 13.81 29.17 6.51
CA THR A 129 14.25 29.61 7.82
C THR A 129 15.76 29.46 7.89
N GLU A 130 16.47 30.52 7.52
CA GLU A 130 17.86 30.72 7.94
C GLU A 130 17.85 30.72 9.47
N HIS A 131 18.34 29.63 10.07
CA HIS A 131 18.48 29.53 11.51
C HIS A 131 19.74 30.31 11.92
N PRO A 132 19.63 31.45 12.61
CA PRO A 132 20.83 32.17 13.04
C PRO A 132 21.43 31.42 14.22
N LEU A 133 22.54 30.71 13.97
CA LEU A 133 23.42 30.20 15.02
C LEU A 133 24.04 31.39 15.75
N ARG A 134 23.34 31.94 16.74
CA ARG A 134 23.92 32.93 17.64
C ARG A 134 24.74 32.17 18.68
N ALA A 135 26.04 32.14 18.45
CA ALA A 135 27.04 31.86 19.47
C ALA A 135 26.73 32.73 20.71
N MET A 136 26.57 32.09 21.86
CA MET A 136 26.71 32.73 23.16
C MET A 136 27.79 31.97 23.92
N GLU A 137 29.03 32.40 23.70
CA GLU A 137 30.06 32.34 24.71
C GLU A 137 29.53 32.97 26.01
N CYS A 138 29.60 32.23 27.10
CA CYS A 138 29.76 32.69 28.47
C CYS A 138 30.18 31.49 29.34
#